data_AF-A0A0B2Q1U8-F1
#
_entry.id   AF-A0A0B2Q1U8-F1
#
_cell.length_a   1.000
_cell.length_b   1.000
_cell.length_c   1.000
_cell.angle_alpha   90.00
_cell.angle_beta   90.00
_cell.angle_gamma   90.00
#
_symmetry.space_group_name_H-M   'P 1'
#
loop_
_entity.id
_entity.type
_entity.pdbx_description
1 polymer ?
#
loop_
_entity_poly.entity_id
_entity_poly.type
_entity_poly.pdbx_seq_one_letter_code
_entity_poly.pdbx_strand_id
1 'polypeptide(L)'
;QGDPVAPLLFNVVAEGLNGLMREAMKKNLFQGFLVVRDEVEVSILHYANDTLFFGKTSMENVKAIKVILRSVELVSGLKINFSKSNFETIGMSENWKVDAARYLNCRLLTIPFLYLGLSIGTNPRR
;
A
#
# COMPACT_ATOMS: atom_id res chain seq x y z
N GLN A 1 18.18 5.55 -16.98
CA GLN A 1 17.24 6.70 -16.92
C GLN A 1 17.43 7.45 -18.24
N GLY A 2 16.39 7.64 -19.05
CA GLY A 2 16.53 8.30 -20.37
C GLY A 2 15.76 7.66 -21.52
N ASP A 3 15.12 6.50 -21.33
CA ASP A 3 14.17 5.95 -22.31
C ASP A 3 12.82 6.68 -22.19
N PRO A 4 12.33 7.35 -23.25
CA PRO A 4 11.05 8.06 -23.23
C PRO A 4 9.84 7.14 -23.00
N VAL A 5 9.96 5.83 -23.22
CA VAL A 5 8.86 4.85 -23.08
C VAL A 5 8.79 4.27 -21.66
N ALA A 6 9.90 4.27 -20.91
CA ALA A 6 9.94 3.69 -19.57
C ALA A 6 8.88 4.26 -18.60
N PRO A 7 8.61 5.59 -18.55
CA PRO A 7 7.55 6.14 -17.70
C PRO A 7 6.16 5.58 -18.02
N LEU A 8 5.86 5.35 -19.31
CA LEU A 8 4.59 4.77 -19.73
C LEU A 8 4.47 3.32 -19.25
N LEU A 9 5.54 2.52 -19.37
CA LEU A 9 5.54 1.13 -18.89
C LEU A 9 5.31 1.03 -17.38
N PHE A 10 5.89 1.95 -16.59
CA PHE A 10 5.60 2.01 -15.16
C PHE A 10 4.12 2.30 -14.87
N ASN A 11 3.50 3.21 -15.63
CA ASN A 11 2.06 3.49 -15.49
C ASN A 11 1.20 2.28 -15.86
N VAL A 12 1.58 1.50 -16.87
CA VAL A 12 0.87 0.26 -17.24
C VAL A 12 0.90 -0.76 -16.10
N VAL A 13 2.06 -0.94 -15.46
CA VAL A 13 2.17 -1.85 -14.31
C VAL A 13 1.36 -1.32 -13.11
N ALA A 14 1.42 0.00 -12.85
CA ALA A 14 0.64 0.63 -11.80
C ALA A 14 -0.88 0.46 -12.04
N GLU A 15 -1.34 0.55 -13.29
CA GLU A 15 -2.73 0.30 -13.64
C GLU A 15 -3.13 -1.19 -13.49
N GLY A 16 -2.21 -2.11 -13.79
CA GLY A 16 -2.39 -3.53 -13.47
C GLY A 16 -2.58 -3.79 -11.98
N LEU A 17 -1.77 -3.13 -11.14
CA LEU A 17 -1.91 -3.18 -9.68
C LEU A 17 -3.26 -2.58 -9.22
N ASN A 18 -3.68 -1.44 -9.79
CA ASN A 18 -5.00 -0.85 -9.53
C ASN A 18 -6.13 -1.83 -9.91
N GLY A 19 -5.99 -2.53 -11.05
CA GLY A 19 -6.92 -3.57 -11.48
C GLY A 19 -7.05 -4.71 -10.47
N LEU A 20 -5.92 -5.25 -9.99
CA LEU A 20 -5.90 -6.30 -8.97
C LEU A 20 -6.52 -5.84 -7.65
N MET A 21 -6.25 -4.61 -7.23
CA MET A 21 -6.84 -4.05 -6.01
C MET A 21 -8.36 -3.90 -6.13
N ARG A 22 -8.85 -3.34 -7.26
CA ARG A 22 -10.30 -3.22 -7.52
C ARG A 22 -10.99 -4.58 -7.49
N GLU A 23 -10.37 -5.60 -8.08
CA GLU A 23 -10.92 -6.95 -8.09
C GLU A 23 -10.92 -7.59 -6.69
N ALA A 24 -9.89 -7.35 -5.88
CA ALA A 24 -9.83 -7.81 -4.50
C ALA A 24 -10.93 -7.16 -3.63
N MET A 25 -11.20 -5.86 -3.80
CA MET A 25 -12.30 -5.18 -3.11
C MET A 25 -13.66 -5.71 -3.57
N LYS A 26 -13.87 -5.85 -4.89
CA LYS A 26 -15.11 -6.39 -5.46
C LYS A 26 -15.44 -7.79 -4.95
N LYS A 27 -14.41 -8.61 -4.71
CA LYS A 27 -14.54 -9.96 -4.14
C LYS A 27 -14.57 -9.99 -2.61
N ASN A 28 -14.59 -8.84 -1.93
CA ASN A 28 -14.50 -8.70 -0.48
C ASN A 28 -13.25 -9.37 0.14
N LEU A 29 -12.18 -9.53 -0.64
CA LEU A 29 -10.89 -10.03 -0.17
C LEU A 29 -10.05 -8.93 0.48
N PHE A 30 -10.34 -7.67 0.13
CA PHE A 30 -9.73 -6.49 0.72
C PHE A 30 -10.81 -5.47 1.07
N GLN A 31 -10.70 -4.83 2.23
CA GLN A 31 -11.58 -3.76 2.67
C GLN A 31 -10.78 -2.46 2.77
N GLY A 32 -11.14 -1.47 1.96
CA GLY A 32 -10.48 -0.16 1.93
C GLY A 32 -10.76 0.68 3.17
N PHE A 33 -10.16 1.86 3.19
CA PHE A 33 -10.34 2.84 4.24
C PHE A 33 -11.45 3.82 3.83
N LEU A 34 -12.51 3.91 4.65
CA LEU A 34 -13.63 4.81 4.38
C LEU A 34 -13.32 6.22 4.87
N VAL A 35 -13.32 7.17 3.94
CA VAL A 35 -13.21 8.60 4.25
C VAL A 35 -14.60 9.14 4.57
N VAL A 36 -14.89 9.26 5.87
CA VAL A 36 -16.23 9.53 6.44
C VAL A 36 -16.91 10.81 5.89
N ARG A 37 -16.15 11.81 5.44
CA ARG A 37 -16.75 13.06 4.92
C ARG A 37 -17.41 12.91 3.56
N ASP A 38 -16.90 12.02 2.71
CA ASP A 38 -17.27 11.95 1.30
C ASP A 38 -17.77 10.56 0.88
N GLU A 39 -17.91 9.63 1.84
CA GLU A 39 -18.23 8.21 1.62
C GLU A 39 -17.32 7.50 0.59
N VAL A 40 -16.12 8.04 0.38
CA VAL A 40 -15.16 7.50 -0.57
C VAL A 40 -14.31 6.44 0.14
N GLU A 41 -14.33 5.22 -0.40
CA GLU A 41 -13.44 4.15 0.01
C GLU A 41 -12.11 4.26 -0.75
N VAL A 42 -11.03 4.49 -0.02
CA VAL A 42 -9.67 4.60 -0.55
C VAL A 42 -8.89 3.35 -0.19
N SER A 43 -8.29 2.69 -1.18
CA SER A 43 -7.49 1.47 -0.98
C SER A 43 -6.03 1.61 -1.37
N ILE A 44 -5.73 2.51 -2.32
CA ILE A 44 -4.40 2.61 -2.90
C ILE A 44 -4.13 4.03 -3.41
N LEU A 45 -2.89 4.50 -3.23
CA LEU A 45 -2.39 5.75 -3.77
C LEU A 45 -1.01 5.53 -4.39
N HIS A 46 -0.85 5.91 -5.65
CA HIS A 46 0.38 5.69 -6.42
C HIS A 46 0.95 7.00 -6.94
N TYR A 47 2.26 7.16 -6.77
CA TYR A 47 3.02 8.18 -7.49
C TYR A 47 4.39 7.62 -7.88
N ALA A 48 4.64 7.46 -9.18
CA ALA A 48 5.86 6.87 -9.72
C ALA A 48 6.22 5.53 -9.01
N ASN A 49 7.27 5.53 -8.20
CA ASN A 49 7.77 4.37 -7.45
C ASN A 49 7.25 4.28 -6.01
N ASP A 50 6.45 5.24 -5.55
CA ASP A 50 5.98 5.33 -4.16
C ASP A 50 4.47 5.02 -4.07
N THR A 51 4.18 3.82 -3.59
CA THR A 51 2.82 3.28 -3.39
C THR A 51 2.45 3.24 -1.92
N LEU A 52 1.26 3.75 -1.58
CA LEU A 52 0.62 3.58 -0.29
C LEU A 52 -0.63 2.73 -0.42
N PHE A 53 -0.83 1.82 0.55
CA PHE A 53 -2.03 1.02 0.69
C PHE A 53 -2.81 1.48 1.92
N PHE A 54 -4.12 1.60 1.79
CA PHE A 54 -5.04 1.99 2.86
C PHE A 54 -6.11 0.93 3.02
N GLY A 55 -6.45 0.56 4.25
CA GLY A 55 -7.47 -0.44 4.49
C GLY A 55 -7.84 -0.56 5.95
N LYS A 56 -8.93 -1.27 6.22
CA LYS A 56 -9.29 -1.68 7.58
C LYS A 56 -8.17 -2.53 8.18
N THR A 57 -8.01 -2.42 9.50
CA THR A 57 -6.99 -3.19 10.20
C THR A 57 -7.46 -4.62 10.41
N SER A 58 -6.94 -5.54 9.61
CA SER A 58 -7.22 -6.98 9.69
C SER A 58 -6.08 -7.78 9.08
N MET A 59 -5.87 -9.04 9.52
CA MET A 59 -4.85 -9.89 8.89
C MET A 59 -5.27 -10.37 7.50
N GLU A 60 -6.58 -10.39 7.21
CA GLU A 60 -7.13 -10.65 5.89
C GLU A 60 -6.63 -9.59 4.89
N ASN A 61 -6.70 -8.31 5.25
CA ASN A 61 -6.18 -7.22 4.42
C ASN A 61 -4.66 -7.29 4.26
N VAL A 62 -3.93 -7.59 5.34
CA VAL A 62 -2.47 -7.78 5.29
C VAL A 62 -2.08 -8.93 4.34
N LYS A 63 -2.81 -10.05 4.40
CA LYS A 63 -2.63 -11.19 3.48
C LYS A 63 -2.96 -10.81 2.04
N ALA A 64 -4.08 -10.11 1.82
CA ALA A 64 -4.49 -9.67 0.50
C ALA A 64 -3.44 -8.74 -0.14
N ILE A 65 -2.89 -7.77 0.60
CA ILE A 65 -1.79 -6.92 0.13
C ILE A 65 -0.60 -7.78 -0.31
N LYS A 66 -0.18 -8.76 0.49
CA LYS A 66 0.94 -9.63 0.14
C LYS A 66 0.67 -10.42 -1.14
N VAL A 67 -0.52 -10.99 -1.28
CA VAL A 67 -0.93 -11.74 -2.48
C VAL A 67 -0.91 -10.82 -3.70
N ILE A 68 -1.52 -9.64 -3.63
CA ILE A 68 -1.55 -8.66 -4.73
C ILE A 68 -0.13 -8.27 -5.14
N LEU A 69 0.75 -7.93 -4.19
CA LEU A 69 2.14 -7.57 -4.48
C LEU A 69 2.91 -8.71 -5.13
N ARG A 70 2.74 -9.96 -4.66
CA ARG A 70 3.35 -11.14 -5.31
C ARG A 70 2.80 -11.39 -6.70
N SER A 71 1.50 -11.20 -6.92
CA SER A 71 0.90 -11.29 -8.26
C SER A 71 1.53 -10.28 -9.21
N VAL A 72 1.75 -9.02 -8.77
CA VAL A 72 2.44 -8.02 -9.57
C VAL A 72 3.86 -8.44 -9.90
N GLU A 73 4.65 -8.94 -8.95
CA GLU A 73 6.00 -9.43 -9.24
C GLU A 73 6.01 -10.53 -10.31
N LEU A 74 5.08 -11.49 -10.19
CA LEU A 74 4.98 -12.62 -11.11
C LEU A 74 4.60 -12.21 -12.53
N VAL A 75 3.64 -11.28 -12.69
CA VAL A 75 3.15 -10.89 -14.03
C VAL A 75 4.00 -9.82 -14.70
N SER A 76 4.64 -8.94 -13.91
CA SER A 76 5.45 -7.83 -14.46
C SER A 76 6.93 -8.16 -14.57
N GLY A 77 7.40 -9.20 -13.88
CA GLY A 77 8.83 -9.49 -13.73
C GLY A 77 9.58 -8.48 -12.83
N LEU A 78 8.88 -7.49 -12.26
CA LEU A 78 9.45 -6.57 -11.29
C LEU A 78 9.64 -7.27 -9.94
N LYS A 79 10.54 -6.72 -9.12
CA LYS A 79 10.75 -7.17 -7.75
C LYS A 79 10.33 -6.10 -6.77
N ILE A 80 9.40 -6.43 -5.89
CA ILE A 80 8.97 -5.57 -4.80
C ILE A 80 10.06 -5.55 -3.74
N ASN A 81 10.49 -4.34 -3.37
CA ASN A 81 11.49 -4.15 -2.34
C ASN A 81 10.85 -4.05 -0.95
N PHE A 82 10.46 -5.20 -0.39
CA PHE A 82 9.86 -5.28 0.94
C PHE A 82 10.77 -4.70 2.05
N SER A 83 12.09 -4.67 1.84
CA SER A 83 13.05 -4.09 2.80
C SER A 83 12.98 -2.56 2.89
N LYS A 84 12.46 -1.91 1.83
CA LYS A 84 12.17 -0.46 1.78
C LYS A 84 10.70 -0.14 2.05
N SER A 85 9.82 -1.14 2.03
CA SER A 85 8.42 -0.99 2.42
C SER A 85 8.29 -0.89 3.94
N ASN A 86 7.30 -0.14 4.39
CA ASN A 86 6.97 0.01 5.80
C ASN A 86 5.48 -0.22 6.02
N PHE A 87 5.11 -0.60 7.25
CA PHE A 87 3.75 -0.91 7.66
C PHE A 87 3.45 -0.29 9.02
N GLU A 88 2.26 0.27 9.19
CA GLU A 88 1.75 0.74 10.48
C GLU A 88 0.21 0.68 10.49
N THR A 89 -0.35 0.57 11.69
CA THR A 89 -1.79 0.60 11.94
C THR A 89 -2.12 1.44 13.16
N ILE A 90 -3.37 1.89 13.25
CA ILE A 90 -3.87 2.68 14.37
C ILE A 90 -4.76 1.78 15.22
N GLY A 91 -4.56 1.81 16.55
CA GLY A 91 -5.43 1.12 17.51
C GLY A 91 -5.17 -0.37 17.72
N MET A 92 -4.11 -0.94 17.15
CA MET A 92 -3.67 -2.33 17.41
C MET A 92 -2.55 -2.39 18.45
N SER A 93 -2.39 -3.56 19.07
CA SER A 93 -1.25 -3.83 19.95
C SER A 93 0.07 -3.93 19.18
N GLU A 94 1.18 -3.61 19.85
CA GLU A 94 2.52 -3.70 19.24
C GLU A 94 2.86 -5.11 18.74
N ASN A 95 2.46 -6.15 19.47
CA ASN A 95 2.67 -7.53 19.04
C ASN A 95 1.96 -7.81 17.71
N TRP A 96 0.71 -7.36 17.57
CA TRP A 96 -0.05 -7.54 16.33
C TRP A 96 0.62 -6.83 15.16
N LYS A 97 1.11 -5.60 15.37
CA LYS A 97 1.83 -4.83 14.34
C LYS A 97 3.10 -5.55 13.89
N VAL A 98 3.89 -6.03 14.86
CA VAL A 98 5.12 -6.80 14.60
C VAL A 98 4.82 -8.05 13.79
N ASP A 99 3.77 -8.79 14.13
CA ASP A 99 3.38 -10.01 13.41
C ASP A 99 2.91 -9.72 11.98
N ALA A 100 2.12 -8.66 11.78
CA ALA A 100 1.69 -8.21 10.46
C ALA A 100 2.87 -7.73 9.59
N ALA A 101 3.78 -6.92 10.16
CA ALA A 101 4.96 -6.45 9.46
C ALA A 101 5.91 -7.60 9.08
N ARG A 102 6.09 -8.56 9.99
CA ARG A 102 6.84 -9.81 9.74
C ARG A 102 6.18 -10.61 8.63
N TYR A 103 4.86 -10.74 8.64
CA TYR A 103 4.13 -11.41 7.57
C TYR A 103 4.38 -10.71 6.23
N LEU A 104 4.39 -9.38 6.16
CA LEU A 104 4.69 -8.62 4.95
C LEU A 104 6.17 -8.60 4.55
N ASN A 105 7.08 -9.09 5.41
CA ASN A 105 8.54 -8.93 5.27
C ASN A 105 8.99 -7.46 5.21
N CYS A 106 8.28 -6.56 5.90
CA CYS A 106 8.55 -5.12 5.89
C CYS A 106 8.88 -4.59 7.29
N ARG A 107 9.30 -3.32 7.38
CA ARG A 107 9.61 -2.66 8.65
C ARG A 107 8.35 -2.01 9.24
N LEU A 108 8.34 -1.80 10.55
CA LEU A 108 7.34 -0.92 11.15
C LEU A 108 7.61 0.53 10.75
N LEU A 109 6.58 1.22 10.29
CA LEU A 109 6.63 2.64 9.96
C LEU A 109 6.52 3.45 11.25
N THR A 110 7.35 4.48 11.39
CA THR A 110 7.23 5.46 12.48
C THR A 110 6.47 6.69 11.97
N ILE A 111 5.45 7.12 12.71
CA ILE A 111 4.68 8.34 12.41
C ILE A 111 5.24 9.50 13.26
N PRO A 112 5.43 10.71 12.69
CA PRO A 112 5.13 11.09 11.31
C PRO A 112 6.21 10.63 10.32
N PHE A 113 5.81 10.45 9.06
CA PHE A 113 6.71 10.08 7.97
C PHE A 113 6.54 10.99 6.76
N LEU A 114 7.54 11.03 5.87
CA LEU A 114 7.50 11.81 4.64
C LEU A 114 7.00 10.97 3.47
N TYR A 115 6.01 11.47 2.75
CA TYR A 115 5.54 10.94 1.47
C TYR A 115 5.48 12.09 0.47
N LEU A 116 6.30 12.01 -0.60
CA LEU A 116 6.40 13.06 -1.62
C LEU A 116 6.68 14.47 -1.05
N GLY A 117 7.49 14.54 0.02
CA GLY A 117 7.81 15.80 0.72
C GLY A 117 6.73 16.27 1.71
N LEU A 118 5.58 15.58 1.78
CA LEU A 118 4.50 15.88 2.74
C LEU A 118 4.65 15.03 4.00
N SER A 119 4.56 15.66 5.17
CA SER A 119 4.65 14.96 6.45
C SER A 119 3.30 14.39 6.86
N ILE A 120 3.14 13.07 6.74
CA ILE A 120 1.92 12.34 7.09
C ILE A 120 1.92 11.99 8.58
N GLY A 121 0.80 12.28 9.24
CA GLY A 121 0.58 12.02 10.66
C GLY A 121 1.16 13.07 11.61
N THR A 122 1.59 14.21 11.08
CA THR A 122 1.79 15.42 11.88
C THR A 122 0.44 16.02 12.27
N ASN A 123 0.38 16.68 13.43
CA ASN A 123 -0.80 17.43 13.83
C ASN A 123 -0.81 18.78 13.07
N PRO A 124 -1.77 19.04 12.17
CA PRO A 124 -1.81 20.27 11.37
C PRO A 124 -2.21 21.52 12.18
N ARG A 125 -2.55 21.38 13.47
CA ARG A 125 -2.91 22.49 14.37
C ARG A 125 -1.75 22.97 15.25
N ARG A 126 -0.54 22.44 15.03
CA ARG A 126 0.68 22.92 15.67
C ARG A 126 1.46 23.82 14.72
#